data_AF-A0A3P3U8Z5-F1
#
_entry.id   AF-A0A3P3U8Z5-F1
#
_cell.length_a   1.000
_cell.length_b   1.000
_cell.length_c   1.000
_cell.angle_alpha   90.00
_cell.angle_beta   90.00
_cell.angle_gamma   90.00
#
_symmetry.space_group_name_H-M   'P 1'
#
loop_
_entity.id
_entity.type
_entity.pdbx_description
1 polymer ?
#
loop_
_entity_poly.entity_id
_entity_poly.type
_entity_poly.pdbx_seq_one_letter_code
_entity_poly.pdbx_strand_id
1 'polypeptide(L)'
;MISKKLNGKDIISIIDGAMGYQFDHDVLLNENHTELISGFFQYIQDLGGLLNEFEAGERVRQSYELTKQINELMDNDYFVFGAREVRILEGGRGEPTNFPIAIIYIRHKDNTEILKISLDESEE
;
A
#
# COMPACT_ATOMS: atom_id res chain seq x y z
N MET A 1 8.45 -12.93 -10.12
CA MET A 1 7.70 -13.48 -8.97
C MET A 1 6.91 -12.35 -8.31
N ILE A 2 5.58 -12.25 -8.44
CA ILE A 2 4.78 -11.45 -7.46
C ILE A 2 4.64 -12.31 -6.20
N SER A 3 5.71 -12.34 -5.40
CA SER A 3 5.97 -13.46 -4.48
C SER A 3 5.10 -13.51 -3.22
N LYS A 4 4.25 -12.51 -2.97
CA LYS A 4 3.45 -12.50 -1.73
C LYS A 4 2.15 -11.72 -1.89
N LYS A 5 1.02 -12.40 -1.69
CA LYS A 5 -0.26 -11.75 -1.39
C LYS A 5 -0.07 -10.92 -0.10
N LEU A 6 -0.16 -9.60 -0.22
CA LEU A 6 -0.06 -8.72 0.94
C LEU A 6 -1.25 -8.97 1.88
N ASN A 7 -0.96 -8.95 3.18
CA ASN A 7 -1.98 -8.87 4.22
C ASN A 7 -1.71 -7.61 5.07
N GLY A 8 -2.57 -7.35 6.05
CA GLY A 8 -2.45 -6.16 6.87
C GLY A 8 -1.15 -6.06 7.65
N LYS A 9 -0.52 -7.17 8.05
CA LYS A 9 0.78 -7.14 8.73
C LYS A 9 1.89 -6.64 7.79
N ASP A 10 1.82 -7.03 6.52
CA ASP A 10 2.75 -6.55 5.51
C ASP A 10 2.59 -5.04 5.28
N ILE A 11 1.35 -4.55 5.23
CA ILE A 11 1.06 -3.10 5.14
C ILE A 11 1.59 -2.35 6.36
N ILE A 12 1.34 -2.84 7.59
CA ILE A 12 1.91 -2.25 8.82
C ILE A 12 3.44 -2.14 8.69
N SER A 13 4.12 -3.18 8.23
CA SER A 13 5.58 -3.16 8.06
C SER A 13 6.07 -2.14 7.02
N ILE A 14 5.25 -1.82 6.01
CA ILE A 14 5.57 -0.84 4.98
C ILE A 14 5.43 0.58 5.53
N ILE A 15 4.34 0.85 6.26
CA ILE A 15 3.99 2.22 6.69
C ILE A 15 4.63 2.62 8.02
N ASP A 16 5.05 1.67 8.86
CA ASP A 16 5.66 1.96 10.16
C ASP A 16 6.98 2.74 10.02
N GLY A 17 6.97 4.00 10.45
CA GLY A 17 8.09 4.94 10.29
C GLY A 17 8.24 5.52 8.87
N ALA A 18 7.25 5.37 7.99
CA ALA A 18 7.22 6.11 6.74
C ALA A 18 7.03 7.61 7.04
N MET A 19 7.75 8.46 6.31
CA MET A 19 7.68 9.92 6.44
C MET A 19 6.77 10.55 5.38
N GLY A 20 6.36 9.77 4.38
CA GLY A 20 5.40 10.18 3.37
C GLY A 20 4.79 8.97 2.68
N TYR A 21 3.76 9.26 1.89
CA TYR A 21 2.99 8.26 1.16
C TYR A 21 2.98 8.58 -0.32
N GLN A 22 3.02 7.54 -1.13
CA GLN A 22 2.73 7.60 -2.55
C GLN A 22 1.63 6.60 -2.84
N PHE A 23 0.45 7.12 -3.16
CA PHE A 23 -0.70 6.34 -3.55
C PHE A 23 -0.94 6.47 -5.04
N ASP A 24 -1.36 5.36 -5.64
CA ASP A 24 -1.75 5.35 -7.05
C ASP A 24 -2.81 4.26 -7.29
N HIS A 25 -3.71 4.52 -8.22
CA HIS A 25 -4.79 3.60 -8.57
C HIS A 25 -5.15 3.70 -10.05
N ASP A 26 -5.76 2.65 -10.59
CA ASP A 26 -6.29 2.70 -11.96
C ASP A 26 -7.49 3.64 -12.09
N VAL A 27 -7.83 4.03 -13.31
CA VAL A 27 -9.04 4.83 -13.56
C VAL A 27 -10.28 4.08 -13.06
N LEU A 28 -11.06 4.73 -12.21
CA LEU A 28 -12.27 4.16 -11.61
C LEU A 28 -13.50 4.57 -12.41
N LEU A 29 -14.37 3.59 -12.68
CA LEU A 29 -15.55 3.77 -13.55
C LEU A 29 -16.88 3.85 -12.80
N ASN A 30 -16.87 3.66 -11.48
CA ASN A 30 -18.08 3.74 -10.65
C ASN A 30 -17.80 4.24 -9.23
N GLU A 31 -18.85 4.72 -8.57
CA GLU A 31 -18.79 5.30 -7.23
C GLU A 31 -18.41 4.28 -6.16
N ASN A 32 -18.89 3.03 -6.25
CA ASN A 32 -18.58 1.99 -5.26
C ASN A 32 -17.08 1.71 -5.18
N HIS A 33 -16.41 1.57 -6.33
CA HIS A 33 -14.95 1.38 -6.39
C HIS A 33 -14.21 2.61 -5.90
N THR A 34 -14.75 3.80 -6.16
CA THR A 34 -14.19 5.08 -5.68
C THR A 34 -14.19 5.14 -4.17
N GLU A 35 -15.32 4.83 -3.53
CA GLU A 35 -15.45 4.79 -2.07
C GLU A 35 -14.50 3.75 -1.46
N LEU A 36 -14.48 2.54 -2.02
CA LEU A 36 -13.64 1.45 -1.52
C LEU A 36 -12.15 1.81 -1.54
N ILE A 37 -11.65 2.32 -2.66
CA ILE A 37 -10.22 2.64 -2.83
C ILE A 37 -9.83 3.87 -2.02
N SER A 38 -10.65 4.93 -2.05
CA SER A 38 -10.38 6.15 -1.30
C SER A 38 -10.41 5.90 0.21
N GLY A 39 -11.38 5.12 0.70
CA GLY A 39 -11.47 4.71 2.10
C GLY A 39 -10.25 3.90 2.55
N PHE A 40 -9.78 2.98 1.72
CA PHE A 40 -8.56 2.21 2.02
C PHE A 40 -7.31 3.10 2.11
N PHE A 41 -7.11 4.02 1.17
CA PHE A 41 -5.96 4.95 1.23
C PHE A 41 -6.03 5.88 2.43
N GLN A 42 -7.20 6.43 2.72
CA GLN A 42 -7.41 7.28 3.90
C GLN A 42 -7.09 6.51 5.17
N TYR A 43 -7.59 5.28 5.30
CA TYR A 43 -7.34 4.42 6.45
C TYR A 43 -5.85 4.11 6.64
N ILE A 44 -5.11 3.81 5.56
CA ILE A 44 -3.65 3.62 5.62
C ILE A 44 -2.94 4.88 6.13
N GLN A 45 -3.29 6.04 5.58
CA GLN A 45 -2.65 7.30 5.92
C GLN A 45 -2.89 7.70 7.38
N ASP A 46 -4.13 7.56 7.85
CA ASP A 46 -4.50 7.83 9.23
C ASP A 46 -3.80 6.86 10.18
N LEU A 47 -3.83 5.57 9.85
CA LEU A 47 -3.20 4.52 10.65
C LEU A 47 -1.70 4.77 10.81
N GLY A 48 -0.98 5.07 9.72
CA GLY A 48 0.46 5.29 9.80
C GLY A 48 0.84 6.55 10.60
N GLY A 49 -0.03 7.55 10.67
CA GLY A 49 0.11 8.69 11.60
C GLY A 49 -0.05 8.30 13.08
N LEU A 50 -0.87 7.28 13.36
CA LEU A 50 -1.21 6.83 14.72
C LEU A 50 -0.37 5.63 15.21
N LEU A 51 0.39 4.95 14.34
CA LEU A 51 1.08 3.71 14.72
C LEU A 51 2.01 3.86 15.92
N ASN A 52 2.65 5.02 16.09
CA ASN A 52 3.53 5.28 17.23
C ASN A 52 2.77 5.41 18.56
N GLU A 53 1.46 5.64 18.51
CA GLU A 53 0.58 5.73 19.67
C GLU A 53 0.00 4.36 20.06
N PHE A 54 0.10 3.38 19.15
CA PHE A 54 -0.49 2.06 19.32
C PHE A 54 0.46 1.05 19.97
N GLU A 55 0.00 0.49 21.09
CA GLU A 55 0.62 -0.67 21.72
C GLU A 55 0.38 -1.97 20.91
N ALA A 56 1.06 -3.04 21.30
CA ALA A 56 1.09 -4.31 20.55
C ALA A 56 -0.30 -4.88 20.24
N GLY A 57 -1.24 -4.82 21.17
CA GLY A 57 -2.60 -5.35 20.97
C GLY A 57 -3.39 -4.57 19.91
N GLU A 58 -3.23 -3.25 19.86
CA GLU A 58 -3.90 -2.42 18.87
C GLU A 58 -3.30 -2.63 17.48
N ARG A 59 -1.97 -2.74 17.39
CA ARG A 59 -1.29 -3.08 16.13
C ARG A 59 -1.79 -4.40 15.54
N VAL A 60 -2.09 -5.41 16.36
CA VAL A 60 -2.69 -6.69 15.90
C VAL A 60 -4.11 -6.46 15.37
N ARG A 61 -4.94 -5.67 16.06
CA ARG A 61 -6.32 -5.36 15.61
C ARG A 61 -6.32 -4.59 14.28
N GLN A 62 -5.50 -3.56 14.17
CA GLN A 62 -5.38 -2.77 12.95
C GLN A 62 -4.83 -3.60 11.77
N SER A 63 -3.86 -4.49 12.03
CA SER A 63 -3.40 -5.48 11.04
C SER A 63 -4.51 -6.42 10.57
N TYR A 64 -5.43 -6.82 11.45
CA TYR A 64 -6.57 -7.65 11.06
C TYR A 64 -7.57 -6.86 10.20
N GLU A 65 -7.86 -5.62 10.58
CA GLU A 65 -8.78 -4.76 9.82
C GLU A 65 -8.24 -4.42 8.41
N LEU A 66 -6.95 -4.09 8.30
CA LEU A 66 -6.28 -3.96 6.99
C LEU A 66 -6.42 -5.22 6.14
N THR A 67 -6.29 -6.41 6.75
CA THR A 67 -6.45 -7.68 6.02
C THR A 67 -7.87 -7.84 5.48
N LYS A 68 -8.89 -7.40 6.22
CA LYS A 68 -10.28 -7.40 5.75
C LYS A 68 -10.45 -6.48 4.54
N GLN A 69 -9.99 -5.23 4.62
CA GLN A 69 -10.12 -4.27 3.52
C GLN A 69 -9.34 -4.72 2.26
N ILE A 70 -8.16 -5.33 2.41
CA ILE A 70 -7.42 -5.91 1.28
C ILE A 70 -8.21 -7.05 0.62
N ASN A 71 -8.87 -7.91 1.41
CA ASN A 71 -9.71 -8.95 0.84
C ASN A 71 -10.95 -8.38 0.15
N GLU A 72 -11.56 -7.31 0.68
CA GLU A 72 -12.69 -6.63 0.02
C GLU A 72 -12.29 -6.02 -1.32
N LEU A 73 -11.11 -5.41 -1.42
CA LEU A 73 -10.53 -4.95 -2.69
C LEU A 73 -10.34 -6.11 -3.68
N MET A 74 -9.80 -7.23 -3.20
CA MET A 74 -9.60 -8.44 -4.01
C MET A 74 -10.91 -9.07 -4.49
N ASP A 75 -11.95 -9.07 -3.65
CA ASP A 75 -13.30 -9.55 -4.02
C ASP A 75 -13.96 -8.65 -5.08
N ASN A 76 -13.47 -7.41 -5.25
CA ASN A 76 -13.85 -6.47 -6.30
C ASN A 76 -12.81 -6.40 -7.44
N ASP A 77 -12.02 -7.47 -7.64
CA ASP A 77 -11.04 -7.59 -8.72
C ASP A 77 -9.86 -6.61 -8.67
N TYR A 78 -9.55 -6.04 -7.50
CA TYR A 78 -8.38 -5.19 -7.29
C TYR A 78 -7.28 -5.86 -6.47
N PHE A 79 -6.04 -5.67 -6.90
CA PHE A 79 -4.85 -6.12 -6.18
C PHE A 79 -4.14 -4.94 -5.53
N VAL A 80 -3.70 -5.15 -4.28
CA VAL A 80 -2.89 -4.19 -3.53
C VAL A 80 -1.42 -4.56 -3.65
N PHE A 81 -0.61 -3.59 -4.02
CA PHE A 81 0.84 -3.66 -4.08
C PHE A 81 1.43 -2.64 -3.11
N GLY A 82 2.55 -3.01 -2.50
CA GLY A 82 3.12 -2.24 -1.41
C GLY A 82 4.62 -2.39 -1.37
N ALA A 83 5.31 -1.26 -1.24
CA ALA A 83 6.76 -1.21 -1.11
C ALA A 83 7.16 -0.05 -0.20
N ARG A 84 8.39 -0.10 0.32
CA ARG A 84 9.01 1.02 1.02
C ARG A 84 10.31 1.38 0.33
N GLU A 85 10.43 2.65 -0.03
CA GLU A 85 11.61 3.21 -0.68
C GLU A 85 12.20 4.30 0.23
N VAL A 86 13.52 4.32 0.38
CA VAL A 86 14.19 5.45 1.05
C VAL A 86 14.62 6.43 -0.03
N ARG A 87 13.97 7.59 -0.07
CA ARG A 87 14.38 8.71 -0.93
C ARG A 87 15.30 9.62 -0.18
N ILE A 88 16.06 10.44 -0.90
CA ILE A 88 16.90 11.47 -0.30
C ILE A 88 16.16 12.80 -0.43
N LEU A 89 15.88 13.44 0.71
CA LEU A 89 15.37 14.80 0.74
C LEU A 89 16.56 15.75 0.75
N GLU A 90 16.70 16.50 -0.34
CA GLU A 90 17.74 17.51 -0.54
C GLU A 90 17.12 18.91 -0.67
N GLY A 91 17.93 19.94 -0.41
CA GLY A 91 17.49 21.32 -0.40
C GLY A 91 17.09 21.80 1.00
N GLY A 92 17.49 23.02 1.34
CA GLY A 92 17.38 23.57 2.70
C GLY A 92 18.73 24.06 3.23
N ARG A 93 18.82 24.31 4.55
CA ARG A 93 20.06 24.73 5.23
C ARG A 93 20.86 23.56 5.83
N GLY A 94 20.50 22.32 5.52
CA GLY A 94 21.08 21.12 6.13
C GLY A 94 21.53 20.09 5.09
N GLU A 95 22.20 19.05 5.59
CA GLU A 95 22.65 17.91 4.78
C GLU A 95 21.46 17.11 4.22
N PRO A 96 21.65 16.41 3.09
CA PRO A 96 20.69 15.44 2.59
C PRO A 96 20.24 14.45 3.69
N THR A 97 18.95 14.17 3.74
CA THR A 97 18.37 13.27 4.76
C THR A 97 17.58 12.14 4.13
N ASN A 98 17.63 10.97 4.78
CA ASN A 98 16.78 9.83 4.40
C ASN A 98 15.32 10.16 4.67
N PHE A 99 14.48 9.95 3.66
CA PHE A 99 13.06 10.19 3.68
C PHE A 99 12.32 8.93 3.20
N PRO A 100 12.03 7.98 4.12
CA PRO A 100 11.31 6.76 3.78
C PRO A 100 9.88 7.07 3.30
N ILE A 101 9.53 6.59 2.11
CA ILE A 101 8.19 6.70 1.53
C ILE A 101 7.54 5.31 1.52
N ALA A 102 6.31 5.23 2.02
CA ALA A 102 5.44 4.09 1.80
C ALA A 102 4.73 4.24 0.45
N ILE A 103 4.91 3.28 -0.44
CA ILE A 103 4.32 3.25 -1.77
C ILE A 103 3.22 2.18 -1.77
N ILE A 104 1.97 2.57 -1.96
CA ILE A 104 0.83 1.64 -2.01
C ILE A 104 0.04 1.87 -3.30
N TYR A 105 0.03 0.87 -4.17
CA TYR A 105 -0.69 0.92 -5.44
C TYR A 105 -1.84 -0.07 -5.44
N ILE A 106 -2.94 0.33 -6.08
CA ILE A 106 -4.09 -0.54 -6.30
C ILE A 106 -4.33 -0.66 -7.79
N ARG A 107 -4.41 -1.88 -8.30
CA ARG A 107 -4.59 -2.14 -9.73
C ARG A 107 -5.69 -3.14 -9.97
N HIS A 108 -6.52 -2.90 -10.97
CA HIS A 108 -7.53 -3.84 -11.40
C HIS A 108 -6.86 -5.07 -12.03
N LYS A 109 -7.45 -6.25 -11.92
CA LYS A 109 -6.90 -7.51 -12.47
C LYS A 109 -6.56 -7.44 -13.95
N ASP A 110 -7.29 -6.61 -14.70
CA ASP A 110 -7.14 -6.45 -16.16
C ASP A 110 -6.04 -5.44 -16.54
N ASN A 111 -5.35 -4.83 -15.57
CA ASN A 111 -4.28 -3.89 -15.87
C ASN A 111 -3.10 -4.63 -16.54
N THR A 112 -2.75 -4.18 -17.75
CA THR A 112 -1.69 -4.77 -18.57
C THR A 112 -0.30 -4.75 -17.94
N GLU A 113 -0.02 -3.84 -17.00
CA GLU A 113 1.24 -3.83 -16.25
C GLU A 113 1.35 -5.02 -15.29
N ILE A 114 0.24 -5.48 -14.72
CA ILE A 114 0.20 -6.72 -13.92
C ILE A 114 0.41 -7.94 -14.82
N LEU A 115 -0.23 -7.95 -16.00
CA LEU A 115 -0.16 -9.07 -16.94
C LEU A 115 1.24 -9.30 -17.50
N LYS A 116 2.03 -8.24 -17.71
CA LYS A 116 3.43 -8.37 -18.16
C LYS A 116 4.29 -9.14 -17.17
N ILE A 117 4.08 -8.94 -15.87
CA ILE A 117 4.85 -9.65 -14.83
C ILE A 117 4.56 -11.15 -14.85
N SER A 118 3.34 -11.56 -15.26
CA SER A 118 2.96 -12.98 -15.34
C SER A 118 3.54 -13.73 -16.56
N LEU A 119 3.92 -13.02 -17.63
CA LEU A 119 4.39 -13.61 -18.88
C LEU A 119 5.90 -13.88 -18.87
N ASP A 120 6.69 -12.99 -18.27
CA ASP A 120 8.14 -13.15 -18.15
C ASP A 120 8.55 -14.32 -17.21
N GLU A 121 7.60 -14.86 -16.45
CA GLU A 121 7.81 -16.04 -15.57
C GLU A 121 7.60 -17.39 -16.30
N SER A 122 7.20 -17.37 -17.57
CA SER A 122 6.93 -18.58 -18.36
C SER A 122 8.04 -18.95 -19.37
N GLU A 123 9.13 -18.18 -19.40
CA GLU A 123 10.29 -18.39 -20.29
C GLU A 123 11.59 -18.81 -19.57
N GLU A 124 11.54 -19.25 -18.30
CA GLU A 124 12.69 -19.87 -17.58
C GLU A 124 12.47 -21.34 -17.22
#